data_AF-A0ABD5URF7-F1
#
_entry.id   AF-A0ABD5URF7-F1
#
_cell.length_a   1.000
_cell.length_b   1.000
_cell.length_c   1.000
_cell.angle_alpha   90.00
_cell.angle_beta   90.00
_cell.angle_gamma   90.00
#
_symmetry.space_group_name_H-M   'P 1'
#
loop_
_entity.id
_entity.type
_entity.pdbx_description
1 polymer ?
#
loop_
_entity_poly.entity_id
_entity_poly.type
_entity_poly.pdbx_seq_one_letter_code
_entity_poly.pdbx_strand_id
1 'polypeptide(L)'
;MTAHDRKPSATDALGVDTYFRMYIGALRIDDRARRLITCYVILLAGRLGMRLQEIQHLRESWIDWKRGEICIPSFDPCGCSRCWVGALDVWGRKGLKELQESGEWESGVSWKNLKAEQREDVIKRAEFCTPENLQKIVYTSKWSPKYDRSARVIAFGWSYRITACLVTFFDEFDCLDWQQHSINRLLKEAAENADGVDSSEISAHPLRATGETFLADASVDVKMLRDLAGWEDLQTARYYIAKSGRINTLKLYNVMGKGDEAPPVVPEDPEHQFPVIGNPFPFQNEPFSPVSPDGDAYDEDVRRDRHREQQNQPLPLHHPRDVNLPYDRAGFPDKDQIHYDPNDHELPGHIDRDSDRVETKDGVPVTEATTLVDVENPHRVPRSRDPEPGKHRADWVNSKLDEFLDQDSDDNPALSVVGLGGATAYGTFRSASTIRTRLSREWNKYWMTNGGAAPNATKFGKGVAMYVLLIVLPLAVNFGFIFEF
;
A
#
# COMPACT_ATOMS: atom_id res chain seq x y z
N MET A 1 -13.42 -27.50 2.40
CA MET A 1 -13.20 -26.72 3.63
C MET A 1 -14.31 -25.70 3.73
N THR A 2 -15.23 -25.86 4.68
CA THR A 2 -16.26 -24.86 4.99
C THR A 2 -15.61 -23.66 5.69
N ALA A 3 -16.21 -22.47 5.60
CA ALA A 3 -15.66 -21.22 6.13
C ALA A 3 -15.37 -21.25 7.66
N HIS A 4 -15.87 -22.26 8.38
CA HIS A 4 -15.74 -22.41 9.83
C HIS A 4 -14.38 -22.93 10.32
N ASP A 5 -13.57 -23.56 9.47
CA ASP A 5 -12.30 -24.22 9.87
C ASP A 5 -11.04 -23.36 9.66
N ARG A 6 -11.18 -22.14 9.12
CA ARG A 6 -10.02 -21.23 9.03
C ARG A 6 -9.79 -20.60 10.40
N LYS A 7 -8.70 -21.00 11.08
CA LYS A 7 -8.12 -20.15 12.14
C LYS A 7 -8.02 -18.73 11.58
N PRO A 8 -8.71 -17.75 12.18
CA PRO A 8 -8.78 -16.43 11.58
C PRO A 8 -7.44 -15.75 11.79
N SER A 9 -6.74 -15.39 10.71
CA SER A 9 -5.39 -14.81 10.70
C SER A 9 -5.19 -13.65 11.70
N ALA A 10 -6.26 -12.93 12.03
CA ALA A 10 -6.28 -11.91 13.07
C ALA A 10 -5.85 -12.42 14.47
N THR A 11 -5.95 -13.72 14.79
CA THR A 11 -5.42 -14.28 16.05
C THR A 11 -3.91 -14.26 16.12
N ASP A 12 -3.26 -14.27 14.96
CA ASP A 12 -1.80 -14.32 14.85
C ASP A 12 -1.20 -12.90 14.80
N ALA A 13 -2.04 -11.86 14.87
CA ALA A 13 -1.61 -10.48 14.91
C ALA A 13 -0.87 -10.16 16.22
N LEU A 14 0.31 -9.58 16.09
CA LEU A 14 1.09 -9.04 17.21
C LEU A 14 0.35 -7.89 17.89
N GLY A 15 0.45 -7.82 19.21
CA GLY A 15 0.05 -6.63 19.98
C GLY A 15 0.91 -5.42 19.62
N VAL A 16 0.42 -4.22 19.94
CA VAL A 16 1.11 -2.95 19.66
C VAL A 16 2.53 -2.92 20.24
N ASP A 17 2.68 -3.30 21.51
CA ASP A 17 3.98 -3.31 22.20
C ASP A 17 4.92 -4.35 21.59
N THR A 18 4.44 -5.57 21.33
CA THR A 18 5.21 -6.63 20.66
C THR A 18 5.70 -6.18 19.28
N TYR A 19 4.85 -5.53 18.49
CA TYR A 19 5.24 -4.99 17.18
C TYR A 19 6.29 -3.87 17.31
N PHE A 20 6.11 -2.96 18.27
CA PHE A 20 7.08 -1.90 18.55
C PHE A 20 8.45 -2.49 18.93
N ARG A 21 8.47 -3.42 19.88
CA ARG A 21 9.72 -4.10 20.29
C ARG A 21 10.37 -4.86 19.16
N MET A 22 9.58 -5.53 18.32
CA MET A 22 10.08 -6.19 17.12
C MET A 22 10.74 -5.19 16.15
N TYR A 23 10.12 -4.01 15.94
CA TYR A 23 10.72 -2.95 15.13
C TYR A 23 12.05 -2.48 15.74
N ILE A 24 12.10 -2.22 17.04
CA ILE A 24 13.35 -1.86 17.75
C ILE A 24 14.40 -2.98 17.66
N GLY A 25 14.00 -4.24 17.72
CA GLY A 25 14.88 -5.39 17.53
C GLY A 25 15.47 -5.46 16.11
N ALA A 26 14.69 -5.08 15.09
CA ALA A 26 15.21 -4.94 13.72
C ALA A 26 16.31 -3.86 13.64
N LEU A 27 16.19 -2.77 14.39
CA LEU A 27 17.21 -1.70 14.43
C LEU A 27 18.53 -2.12 15.07
N ARG A 28 18.56 -3.28 15.76
CA ARG A 28 19.76 -3.87 16.36
C ARG A 28 20.50 -4.82 15.41
N ILE A 29 20.00 -5.06 14.20
CA ILE A 29 20.72 -5.82 13.17
C ILE A 29 21.93 -5.00 12.73
N ASP A 30 23.14 -5.55 12.88
CA ASP A 30 24.40 -4.82 12.66
C ASP A 30 24.58 -4.34 11.22
N ASP A 31 24.28 -5.21 10.24
CA ASP A 31 24.41 -4.86 8.83
C ASP A 31 23.32 -3.88 8.38
N ARG A 32 23.72 -2.70 7.88
CA ARG A 32 22.79 -1.62 7.53
C ARG A 32 21.81 -2.03 6.41
N ALA A 33 22.29 -2.75 5.39
CA ALA A 33 21.44 -3.19 4.28
C ALA A 33 20.36 -4.18 4.76
N ARG A 34 20.74 -5.19 5.56
CA ARG A 34 19.81 -6.12 6.20
C ARG A 34 18.84 -5.43 7.14
N ARG A 35 19.30 -4.43 7.89
CA ARG A 35 18.46 -3.58 8.74
C ARG A 35 17.39 -2.84 7.93
N LEU A 36 17.78 -2.19 6.83
CA LEU A 36 16.87 -1.51 5.91
C LEU A 36 15.83 -2.46 5.32
N ILE A 37 16.26 -3.61 4.79
CA ILE A 37 15.37 -4.66 4.26
C ILE A 37 14.39 -5.14 5.33
N THR A 38 14.86 -5.35 6.56
CA THR A 38 14.01 -5.81 7.67
C THR A 38 12.97 -4.77 8.05
N CYS A 39 13.36 -3.50 8.17
CA CYS A 39 12.44 -2.38 8.42
C CYS A 39 11.41 -2.24 7.31
N TYR A 40 11.84 -2.33 6.05
CA TYR A 40 10.98 -2.31 4.87
C TYR A 40 9.90 -3.40 4.94
N VAL A 41 10.29 -4.65 5.20
CA VAL A 41 9.32 -5.75 5.33
C VAL A 41 8.38 -5.56 6.52
N ILE A 42 8.90 -5.15 7.68
CA ILE A 42 8.09 -4.93 8.89
C ILE A 42 7.06 -3.81 8.69
N LEU A 43 7.43 -2.71 8.03
CA LEU A 43 6.53 -1.58 7.77
C LEU A 43 5.48 -1.94 6.71
N LEU A 44 5.88 -2.52 5.57
CA LEU A 44 4.94 -2.83 4.49
C LEU A 44 3.98 -3.98 4.86
N ALA A 45 4.46 -5.02 5.55
CA ALA A 45 3.56 -6.06 6.04
C ALA A 45 2.73 -5.56 7.23
N GLY A 46 3.38 -4.94 8.21
CA GLY A 46 2.81 -4.61 9.51
C GLY A 46 2.00 -3.32 9.61
N ARG A 47 2.08 -2.43 8.62
CA ARG A 47 1.33 -1.16 8.61
C ARG A 47 0.55 -0.92 7.33
N LEU A 48 1.01 -1.47 6.21
CA LEU A 48 0.25 -1.45 4.95
C LEU A 48 -0.51 -2.75 4.70
N GLY A 49 -0.30 -3.79 5.52
CA GLY A 49 -0.99 -5.06 5.35
C GLY A 49 -0.66 -5.74 4.03
N MET A 50 0.52 -5.53 3.44
CA MET A 50 0.92 -6.16 2.17
C MET A 50 1.27 -7.64 2.35
N ARG A 51 1.08 -8.45 1.31
CA ARG A 51 1.54 -9.85 1.29
C ARG A 51 3.03 -9.87 1.05
N LEU A 52 3.72 -10.87 1.60
CA LEU A 52 5.16 -11.04 1.33
C LEU A 52 5.48 -11.07 -0.17
N GLN A 53 4.66 -11.75 -0.97
CA GLN A 53 4.88 -11.80 -2.42
C GLN A 53 4.64 -10.44 -3.10
N GLU A 54 3.74 -9.60 -2.59
CA GLU A 54 3.55 -8.23 -3.07
C GLU A 54 4.79 -7.39 -2.71
N ILE A 55 5.32 -7.53 -1.49
CA ILE A 55 6.54 -6.83 -1.04
C ILE A 55 7.77 -7.26 -1.83
N GLN A 56 7.90 -8.55 -2.14
CA GLN A 56 9.00 -9.07 -2.96
C GLN A 56 8.96 -8.49 -4.38
N HIS A 57 7.79 -8.32 -4.99
CA HIS A 57 7.67 -7.84 -6.38
C HIS A 57 7.49 -6.32 -6.47
N LEU A 58 7.34 -5.64 -5.34
CA LEU A 58 7.25 -4.19 -5.31
C LEU A 58 8.54 -3.60 -5.90
N ARG A 59 8.35 -2.82 -6.94
CA ARG A 59 9.35 -2.03 -7.67
C ARG A 59 8.85 -0.59 -7.76
N GLU A 60 9.75 0.36 -7.95
CA GLU A 60 9.38 1.78 -7.87
C GLU A 60 8.32 2.20 -8.90
N SER A 61 8.25 1.54 -10.06
CA SER A 61 7.21 1.79 -11.07
C SER A 61 5.79 1.41 -10.66
N TRP A 62 5.60 0.80 -9.49
CA TRP A 62 4.28 0.61 -8.88
C TRP A 62 3.86 1.82 -8.03
N ILE A 63 4.78 2.75 -7.74
CA ILE A 63 4.54 3.85 -6.79
C ILE A 63 4.12 5.12 -7.53
N ASP A 64 2.94 5.64 -7.20
CA ASP A 64 2.59 7.03 -7.50
C ASP A 64 3.08 7.90 -6.34
N TRP A 65 4.29 8.43 -6.48
CA TRP A 65 4.91 9.25 -5.45
C TRP A 65 4.08 10.49 -5.13
N LYS A 66 3.61 11.22 -6.14
CA LYS A 66 2.80 12.44 -5.98
C LYS A 66 1.59 12.20 -5.07
N ARG A 67 0.93 11.06 -5.23
CA ARG A 67 -0.25 10.69 -4.42
C ARG A 67 0.10 9.95 -3.13
N GLY A 68 1.31 9.42 -3.01
CA GLY A 68 1.70 8.59 -1.88
C GLY A 68 0.94 7.27 -1.88
N GLU A 69 0.82 6.66 -3.05
CA GLU A 69 0.05 5.45 -3.32
C GLU A 69 0.96 4.36 -3.91
N ILE A 70 0.90 3.13 -3.39
CA ILE A 70 1.41 1.93 -4.05
C ILE A 70 0.27 1.35 -4.89
N CYS A 71 0.43 1.32 -6.21
CA CYS A 71 -0.50 0.75 -7.17
C CYS A 71 -0.05 -0.69 -7.52
N ILE A 72 -0.58 -1.67 -6.79
CA ILE A 72 -0.32 -3.09 -7.05
C ILE A 72 -0.98 -3.47 -8.39
N PRO A 73 -0.19 -3.87 -9.41
CA PRO A 73 -0.72 -4.20 -10.72
C PRO A 73 -1.41 -5.56 -10.74
N SER A 74 -2.16 -5.79 -11.81
CA SER A 74 -2.83 -7.07 -12.06
C SER A 74 -1.83 -8.14 -12.50
N PHE A 75 -0.71 -7.70 -13.09
CA PHE A 75 0.41 -8.56 -13.48
C PHE A 75 1.71 -7.75 -13.53
N ASP A 76 2.85 -8.41 -13.44
CA ASP A 76 4.18 -7.82 -13.65
C ASP A 76 5.09 -8.88 -14.31
N PRO A 77 5.73 -8.60 -15.47
CA PRO A 77 6.57 -9.54 -16.21
C PRO A 77 7.86 -9.88 -15.46
N CYS A 78 7.74 -10.74 -14.45
CA CYS A 78 8.81 -11.20 -13.58
C CYS A 78 9.11 -12.69 -13.80
N GLY A 79 10.37 -13.00 -14.07
CA GLY A 79 10.90 -14.36 -14.22
C GLY A 79 11.75 -14.83 -13.04
N CYS A 80 11.43 -14.41 -11.81
CA CYS A 80 12.20 -14.83 -10.63
C CYS A 80 12.05 -16.33 -10.31
N SER A 81 12.94 -16.86 -9.46
CA SER A 81 12.88 -18.24 -8.97
C SER A 81 11.49 -18.63 -8.46
N ARG A 82 10.80 -17.72 -7.77
CA ARG A 82 9.44 -17.97 -7.27
C ARG A 82 8.39 -18.04 -8.39
N CYS A 83 8.49 -17.19 -9.41
CA CYS A 83 7.62 -17.24 -10.59
C CYS A 83 7.83 -18.55 -11.36
N TRP A 84 9.08 -18.98 -11.53
CA TRP A 84 9.43 -20.28 -12.12
C TRP A 84 8.88 -21.45 -11.32
N VAL A 85 9.01 -21.41 -9.99
CA VAL A 85 8.41 -22.42 -9.10
C VAL A 85 6.88 -22.45 -9.23
N GLY A 86 6.24 -21.28 -9.32
CA GLY A 86 4.80 -21.18 -9.55
C GLY A 86 4.39 -21.78 -10.90
N ALA A 87 5.16 -21.51 -11.96
CA ALA A 87 4.96 -22.09 -13.28
C ALA A 87 5.16 -23.61 -13.28
N LEU A 88 6.20 -24.11 -12.61
CA LEU A 88 6.44 -25.55 -12.44
C LEU A 88 5.25 -26.24 -11.74
N ASP A 89 4.67 -25.60 -10.72
CA ASP A 89 3.50 -26.14 -10.02
C ASP A 89 2.23 -26.12 -10.91
N VAL A 90 2.10 -25.17 -11.84
CA VAL A 90 1.01 -25.19 -12.84
C VAL A 90 1.25 -26.27 -13.88
N TRP A 91 2.47 -26.36 -14.39
CA TRP A 91 2.92 -27.34 -15.38
C TRP A 91 2.70 -28.77 -14.90
N GLY A 92 3.23 -29.11 -13.72
CA GLY A 92 3.04 -30.42 -13.11
C GLY A 92 1.59 -30.75 -12.74
N ARG A 93 0.77 -29.76 -12.32
CA ARG A 93 -0.67 -29.98 -12.11
C ARG A 93 -1.41 -30.34 -13.38
N LYS A 94 -1.06 -29.71 -14.51
CA LYS A 94 -1.66 -30.00 -15.81
C LYS A 94 -1.24 -31.39 -16.31
N GLY A 95 0.05 -31.74 -16.20
CA GLY A 95 0.52 -33.09 -16.53
C GLY A 95 -0.09 -34.17 -15.63
N LEU A 96 -0.21 -33.93 -14.33
CA LEU A 96 -0.91 -34.86 -13.43
C LEU A 96 -2.37 -35.07 -13.84
N LYS A 97 -3.06 -33.98 -14.21
CA LYS A 97 -4.44 -34.03 -14.65
C LYS A 97 -4.59 -34.83 -15.96
N GLU A 98 -3.69 -34.63 -16.91
CA GLU A 98 -3.64 -35.41 -18.16
C GLU A 98 -3.52 -36.91 -17.88
N LEU A 99 -2.58 -37.32 -17.04
CA LEU A 99 -2.39 -38.73 -16.67
C LEU A 99 -3.59 -39.31 -15.89
N GLN A 100 -4.26 -38.50 -15.08
CA GLN A 100 -5.48 -38.92 -14.38
C GLN A 100 -6.64 -39.13 -15.37
N GLU A 101 -6.75 -38.28 -16.39
CA GLU A 101 -7.77 -38.37 -17.44
C GLU A 101 -7.53 -39.55 -18.39
N SER A 102 -6.25 -39.93 -18.63
CA SER A 102 -5.90 -41.14 -19.40
C SER A 102 -5.99 -42.44 -18.60
N GLY A 103 -6.22 -42.36 -17.27
CA GLY A 103 -6.26 -43.53 -16.37
C GLY A 103 -4.89 -44.08 -15.99
N GLU A 104 -3.83 -43.35 -16.31
CA GLU A 104 -2.43 -43.68 -16.03
C GLU A 104 -1.94 -43.24 -14.65
N TRP A 105 -2.76 -42.46 -13.94
CA TRP A 105 -2.54 -42.02 -12.58
C TRP A 105 -3.83 -42.08 -11.76
N GLU A 106 -3.70 -42.30 -10.45
CA GLU A 106 -4.83 -42.36 -9.53
C GLU A 106 -5.61 -41.04 -9.48
N SER A 107 -6.91 -41.11 -9.74
CA SER A 107 -7.83 -39.97 -9.67
C SER A 107 -7.92 -39.38 -8.26
N GLY A 108 -8.05 -38.06 -8.14
CA GLY A 108 -8.24 -37.38 -6.85
C GLY A 108 -6.96 -37.08 -6.06
N VAL A 109 -5.81 -37.62 -6.48
CA VAL A 109 -4.51 -37.23 -5.92
C VAL A 109 -4.16 -35.80 -6.33
N SER A 110 -3.69 -34.99 -5.38
CA SER A 110 -3.29 -33.60 -5.60
C SER A 110 -1.78 -33.48 -5.79
N TRP A 111 -1.36 -32.67 -6.77
CA TRP A 111 0.06 -32.33 -7.03
C TRP A 111 0.85 -31.93 -5.78
N LYS A 112 0.21 -31.16 -4.89
CA LYS A 112 0.84 -30.68 -3.65
C LYS A 112 1.20 -31.80 -2.69
N ASN A 113 0.50 -32.92 -2.77
CA ASN A 113 0.69 -34.07 -1.88
C ASN A 113 1.68 -35.10 -2.46
N LEU A 114 2.11 -34.93 -3.72
CA LEU A 114 3.11 -35.80 -4.34
C LEU A 114 4.50 -35.53 -3.75
N LYS A 115 5.26 -36.61 -3.54
CA LYS A 115 6.70 -36.58 -3.23
C LYS A 115 7.50 -36.16 -4.47
N ALA A 116 8.77 -35.76 -4.26
CA ALA A 116 9.65 -35.33 -5.34
C ALA A 116 9.77 -36.36 -6.48
N GLU A 117 10.01 -37.63 -6.15
CA GLU A 117 10.09 -38.74 -7.12
C GLU A 117 8.81 -38.91 -7.93
N GLN A 118 7.65 -38.75 -7.29
CA GLN A 118 6.35 -38.86 -7.97
C GLN A 118 6.11 -37.67 -8.89
N ARG A 119 6.56 -36.47 -8.51
CA ARG A 119 6.50 -35.29 -9.37
C ARG A 119 7.37 -35.48 -10.61
N GLU A 120 8.56 -36.03 -10.44
CA GLU A 120 9.44 -36.39 -11.57
C GLU A 120 8.80 -37.43 -12.49
N ASP A 121 8.13 -38.46 -11.95
CA ASP A 121 7.44 -39.46 -12.77
C ASP A 121 6.31 -38.84 -13.60
N VAL A 122 5.48 -37.98 -12.98
CA VAL A 122 4.44 -37.22 -13.70
C VAL A 122 5.04 -36.38 -14.82
N ILE A 123 6.13 -35.67 -14.53
CA ILE A 123 6.80 -34.80 -15.50
C ILE A 123 7.39 -35.59 -16.67
N LYS A 124 7.96 -36.77 -16.41
CA LYS A 124 8.55 -37.62 -17.45
C LYS A 124 7.49 -38.29 -18.33
N ARG A 125 6.30 -38.57 -17.79
CA ARG A 125 5.26 -39.35 -18.47
C ARG A 125 4.23 -38.51 -19.20
N ALA A 126 3.87 -37.34 -18.66
CA ALA A 126 2.83 -36.49 -19.25
C ALA A 126 3.34 -35.79 -20.51
N GLU A 127 2.61 -35.88 -21.62
CA GLU A 127 2.94 -35.22 -22.88
C GLU A 127 2.88 -33.70 -22.75
N PHE A 128 2.03 -33.17 -21.87
CA PHE A 128 1.98 -31.73 -21.57
C PHE A 128 3.27 -31.22 -20.93
N CYS A 129 4.03 -32.07 -20.23
CA CYS A 129 5.20 -31.66 -19.47
C CYS A 129 6.45 -31.49 -20.33
N THR A 130 6.39 -30.61 -21.36
CA THR A 130 7.56 -30.21 -22.15
C THR A 130 8.20 -28.90 -21.65
N PRO A 131 9.51 -28.67 -21.88
CA PRO A 131 10.18 -27.41 -21.54
C PRO A 131 9.52 -26.18 -22.18
N GLU A 132 9.03 -26.29 -23.41
CA GLU A 132 8.35 -25.21 -24.13
C GLU A 132 7.04 -24.82 -23.44
N ASN A 133 6.28 -25.82 -22.96
CA ASN A 133 5.06 -25.56 -22.18
C ASN A 133 5.38 -24.89 -20.85
N LEU A 134 6.49 -25.25 -20.19
CA LEU A 134 6.92 -24.59 -18.95
C LEU A 134 7.30 -23.12 -19.21
N GLN A 135 8.12 -22.84 -20.23
CA GLN A 135 8.48 -21.47 -20.62
C GLN A 135 7.23 -20.64 -20.97
N LYS A 136 6.34 -21.20 -21.80
CA LYS A 136 5.07 -20.56 -22.14
C LYS A 136 4.23 -20.22 -20.89
N ILE A 137 4.18 -21.11 -19.90
CA ILE A 137 3.49 -20.83 -18.64
C ILE A 137 4.14 -19.65 -17.91
N VAL A 138 5.47 -19.54 -17.83
CA VAL A 138 6.14 -18.40 -17.21
C VAL A 138 5.80 -17.10 -17.92
N TYR A 139 5.95 -17.07 -19.26
CA TYR A 139 5.71 -15.88 -20.06
C TYR A 139 4.27 -15.37 -20.01
N THR A 140 3.31 -16.29 -19.92
CA THR A 140 1.87 -15.96 -19.86
C THR A 140 1.37 -15.70 -18.45
N SER A 141 1.77 -16.51 -17.47
CA SER A 141 1.26 -16.39 -16.09
C SER A 141 1.88 -15.20 -15.35
N LYS A 142 3.17 -14.90 -15.62
CA LYS A 142 3.93 -13.79 -15.03
C LYS A 142 3.86 -13.78 -13.51
N TRP A 143 4.25 -12.69 -12.86
CA TRP A 143 3.75 -12.44 -11.51
C TRP A 143 2.34 -11.87 -11.59
N SER A 144 1.42 -12.41 -10.80
CA SER A 144 0.11 -11.82 -10.52
C SER A 144 -0.15 -11.86 -9.03
N PRO A 145 -0.92 -10.92 -8.48
CA PRO A 145 -1.29 -10.99 -7.09
C PRO A 145 -2.21 -12.20 -6.85
N LYS A 146 -2.33 -12.63 -5.60
CA LYS A 146 -2.99 -13.91 -5.26
C LYS A 146 -4.43 -14.04 -5.80
N TYR A 147 -5.14 -12.92 -5.89
CA TYR A 147 -6.52 -12.81 -6.36
C TYR A 147 -6.63 -11.58 -7.26
N ASP A 148 -7.54 -11.55 -8.22
CA ASP A 148 -7.74 -10.39 -9.10
C ASP A 148 -8.01 -9.11 -8.29
N ARG A 149 -8.81 -9.21 -7.21
CA ARG A 149 -9.08 -8.09 -6.28
C ARG A 149 -7.87 -7.62 -5.47
N SER A 150 -6.76 -8.37 -5.49
CA SER A 150 -5.52 -7.95 -4.86
C SER A 150 -4.74 -6.96 -5.72
N ALA A 151 -5.06 -6.81 -7.01
CA ALA A 151 -4.68 -5.64 -7.78
C ALA A 151 -5.44 -4.43 -7.22
N ARG A 152 -4.71 -3.53 -6.58
CA ARG A 152 -5.31 -2.50 -5.72
C ARG A 152 -4.36 -1.35 -5.45
N VAL A 153 -4.90 -0.31 -4.84
CA VAL A 153 -4.14 0.87 -4.43
C VAL A 153 -4.03 0.89 -2.91
N ILE A 154 -2.82 1.07 -2.40
CA ILE A 154 -2.53 1.19 -0.97
C ILE A 154 -1.92 2.57 -0.71
N ALA A 155 -2.62 3.40 0.06
CA ALA A 155 -2.08 4.69 0.46
C ALA A 155 -1.01 4.51 1.54
N PHE A 156 0.15 5.14 1.36
CA PHE A 156 1.24 5.20 2.34
C PHE A 156 1.62 6.64 2.71
N GLY A 157 1.25 7.64 1.90
CA GLY A 157 1.66 9.04 2.07
C GLY A 157 1.22 9.71 3.37
N TRP A 158 0.45 9.03 4.21
CA TRP A 158 0.08 9.44 5.57
C TRP A 158 1.20 9.19 6.60
N SER A 159 2.26 8.45 6.27
CA SER A 159 3.37 8.14 7.18
C SER A 159 4.71 8.62 6.65
N TYR A 160 5.34 9.58 7.34
CA TYR A 160 6.68 10.05 7.01
C TYR A 160 7.72 8.93 7.05
N ARG A 161 7.56 7.99 7.98
CA ARG A 161 8.47 6.85 8.14
C ARG A 161 8.37 5.86 6.98
N ILE A 162 7.17 5.54 6.54
CA ILE A 162 6.98 4.65 5.38
C ILE A 162 7.50 5.35 4.12
N THR A 163 7.23 6.64 3.95
CA THR A 163 7.80 7.44 2.84
C THR A 163 9.32 7.41 2.85
N ALA A 164 9.97 7.73 3.97
CA ALA A 164 11.43 7.71 4.10
C ALA A 164 12.02 6.30 3.85
N CYS A 165 11.35 5.26 4.36
CA CYS A 165 11.75 3.88 4.14
C CYS A 165 11.67 3.48 2.67
N LEU A 166 10.58 3.82 1.97
CA LEU A 166 10.42 3.54 0.54
C LEU A 166 11.47 4.28 -0.29
N VAL A 167 11.67 5.58 -0.05
CA VAL A 167 12.67 6.38 -0.78
C VAL A 167 14.06 5.78 -0.59
N THR A 168 14.48 5.57 0.67
CA THR A 168 15.81 5.02 0.98
C THR A 168 15.99 3.61 0.43
N PHE A 169 14.93 2.78 0.44
CA PHE A 169 14.97 1.45 -0.15
C PHE A 169 15.21 1.52 -1.66
N PHE A 170 14.47 2.35 -2.39
CA PHE A 170 14.61 2.46 -3.85
C PHE A 170 15.83 3.26 -4.32
N ASP A 171 16.48 4.02 -3.43
CA ASP A 171 17.80 4.57 -3.69
C ASP A 171 18.92 3.51 -3.62
N GLU A 172 18.68 2.38 -2.94
CA GLU A 172 19.67 1.31 -2.73
C GLU A 172 19.35 0.00 -3.48
N PHE A 173 18.08 -0.27 -3.77
CA PHE A 173 17.60 -1.52 -4.33
C PHE A 173 16.47 -1.28 -5.33
N ASP A 174 16.54 -1.91 -6.51
CA ASP A 174 15.44 -1.85 -7.48
C ASP A 174 14.21 -2.68 -7.04
N CYS A 175 14.45 -3.75 -6.28
CA CYS A 175 13.42 -4.61 -5.69
C CYS A 175 14.00 -5.48 -4.57
N LEU A 176 13.12 -6.12 -3.77
CA LEU A 176 13.55 -7.06 -2.74
C LEU A 176 13.82 -8.45 -3.33
N ASP A 177 15.03 -8.70 -3.82
CA ASP A 177 15.41 -9.99 -4.40
C ASP A 177 15.85 -11.07 -3.39
N TRP A 178 15.08 -11.21 -2.32
CA TRP A 178 15.35 -12.20 -1.28
C TRP A 178 14.30 -13.29 -1.27
N GLN A 179 14.72 -14.54 -1.09
CA GLN A 179 13.78 -15.65 -0.91
C GLN A 179 13.00 -15.52 0.40
N GLN A 180 11.78 -16.09 0.43
CA GLN A 180 10.92 -16.05 1.62
C GLN A 180 11.61 -16.61 2.88
N HIS A 181 12.43 -17.66 2.73
CA HIS A 181 13.16 -18.22 3.86
C HIS A 181 14.18 -17.22 4.43
N SER A 182 14.94 -16.52 3.57
CA SER A 182 15.89 -15.49 3.97
C SER A 182 15.20 -14.31 4.66
N ILE A 183 14.06 -13.86 4.12
CA ILE A 183 13.27 -12.78 4.74
C ILE A 183 12.75 -13.22 6.11
N ASN A 184 12.18 -14.43 6.23
CA ASN A 184 11.72 -14.93 7.52
C ASN A 184 12.86 -15.10 8.53
N ARG A 185 14.08 -15.41 8.08
CA ARG A 185 15.26 -15.46 8.95
C ARG A 185 15.62 -14.07 9.49
N LEU A 186 15.56 -13.03 8.67
CA LEU A 186 15.75 -11.64 9.12
C LEU A 186 14.67 -11.22 10.14
N LEU A 187 13.42 -11.59 9.89
CA LEU A 187 12.33 -11.29 10.82
C LEU A 187 12.51 -12.00 12.17
N LYS A 188 13.04 -13.23 12.16
CA LYS A 188 13.38 -13.97 13.38
C LYS A 188 14.54 -13.34 14.12
N GLU A 189 15.60 -12.94 13.43
CA GLU A 189 16.73 -12.22 14.02
C GLU A 189 16.28 -10.90 14.67
N ALA A 190 15.38 -10.14 14.02
CA ALA A 190 14.78 -8.96 14.62
C ALA A 190 14.00 -9.27 15.91
N ALA A 191 13.28 -10.40 15.93
CA ALA A 191 12.56 -10.86 17.12
C ALA A 191 13.50 -11.34 18.24
N GLU A 192 14.58 -12.05 17.90
CA GLU A 192 15.63 -12.49 18.84
C GLU A 192 16.35 -11.30 19.49
N ASN A 193 16.48 -10.20 18.74
CA ASN A 193 17.02 -8.94 19.23
C ASN A 193 16.03 -8.11 20.08
N ALA A 194 14.75 -8.50 20.12
CA ALA A 194 13.69 -7.79 20.81
C ALA A 194 13.36 -8.43 22.17
N ASP A 195 13.22 -7.61 23.20
CA ASP A 195 12.92 -8.11 24.55
C ASP A 195 11.48 -8.62 24.66
N GLY A 196 11.31 -9.89 25.02
CA GLY A 196 10.00 -10.52 25.24
C GLY A 196 9.22 -10.85 23.97
N VAL A 197 9.86 -10.94 22.80
CA VAL A 197 9.23 -11.39 21.54
C VAL A 197 9.64 -12.83 21.24
N ASP A 198 8.68 -13.75 21.09
CA ASP A 198 8.95 -15.13 20.71
C ASP A 198 9.25 -15.23 19.21
N SER A 199 10.51 -15.45 18.84
CA SER A 199 10.94 -15.56 17.43
C SER A 199 10.33 -16.74 16.69
N SER A 200 9.84 -17.77 17.39
CA SER A 200 9.18 -18.92 16.76
C SER A 200 7.80 -18.59 16.20
N GLU A 201 7.14 -17.56 16.76
CA GLU A 201 5.83 -17.07 16.31
C GLU A 201 5.95 -16.01 15.20
N ILE A 202 7.17 -15.60 14.84
CA ILE A 202 7.40 -14.51 13.90
C ILE A 202 7.64 -15.02 12.47
N SER A 203 6.83 -14.48 11.55
CA SER A 203 7.06 -14.54 10.11
C SER A 203 6.29 -13.42 9.41
N ALA A 204 6.40 -13.34 8.08
CA ALA A 204 5.65 -12.34 7.31
C ALA A 204 4.11 -12.46 7.44
N HIS A 205 3.58 -13.64 7.79
CA HIS A 205 2.13 -13.84 7.91
C HIS A 205 1.52 -13.17 9.16
N PRO A 206 2.01 -13.43 10.39
CA PRO A 206 1.68 -12.66 11.59
C PRO A 206 1.81 -11.15 11.41
N LEU A 207 2.89 -10.68 10.79
CA LEU A 207 3.09 -9.24 10.51
C LEU A 207 1.98 -8.68 9.63
N ARG A 208 1.60 -9.38 8.57
CA ARG A 208 0.48 -8.97 7.73
C ARG A 208 -0.81 -8.90 8.53
N ALA A 209 -1.09 -9.89 9.38
CA ALA A 209 -2.25 -9.87 10.26
C ALA A 209 -2.22 -8.68 11.24
N THR A 210 -1.05 -8.28 11.71
CA THR A 210 -0.87 -7.04 12.50
C THR A 210 -1.24 -5.80 11.69
N GLY A 211 -0.82 -5.70 10.43
CA GLY A 211 -1.22 -4.59 9.55
C GLY A 211 -2.72 -4.54 9.28
N GLU A 212 -3.34 -5.69 9.00
CA GLU A 212 -4.79 -5.79 8.81
C GLU A 212 -5.57 -5.44 10.10
N THR A 213 -5.05 -5.83 11.27
CA THR A 213 -5.61 -5.44 12.58
C THR A 213 -5.47 -3.94 12.84
N PHE A 214 -4.30 -3.36 12.54
CA PHE A 214 -4.07 -1.92 12.63
C PHE A 214 -5.06 -1.13 11.76
N LEU A 215 -5.30 -1.57 10.52
CA LEU A 215 -6.27 -0.93 9.62
C LEU A 215 -7.72 -1.11 10.10
N ALA A 216 -8.06 -2.28 10.66
CA ALA A 216 -9.37 -2.54 11.26
C ALA A 216 -9.61 -1.72 12.54
N ASP A 217 -8.55 -1.39 13.27
CA ASP A 217 -8.62 -0.44 14.35
C ASP A 217 -8.83 0.98 13.78
N ALA A 218 -8.06 1.39 12.77
CA ALA A 218 -8.17 2.74 12.21
C ALA A 218 -9.47 3.03 11.44
N SER A 219 -10.30 2.02 11.12
CA SER A 219 -11.52 2.19 10.31
C SER A 219 -12.63 1.20 10.67
N VAL A 220 -13.88 1.67 10.56
CA VAL A 220 -15.10 0.85 10.71
C VAL A 220 -15.70 0.38 9.38
N ASP A 221 -15.09 0.72 8.25
CA ASP A 221 -15.60 0.35 6.92
C ASP A 221 -15.07 -1.02 6.48
N VAL A 222 -15.96 -2.03 6.52
CA VAL A 222 -15.70 -3.42 6.11
C VAL A 222 -15.28 -3.52 4.64
N LYS A 223 -15.89 -2.72 3.76
CA LYS A 223 -15.59 -2.75 2.33
C LYS A 223 -14.20 -2.17 2.09
N MET A 224 -13.91 -1.02 2.69
CA MET A 224 -12.59 -0.39 2.61
C MET A 224 -11.50 -1.34 3.13
N LEU A 225 -11.71 -2.00 4.27
CA LEU A 225 -10.73 -2.95 4.81
C LEU A 225 -10.52 -4.15 3.87
N ARG A 226 -11.60 -4.74 3.33
CA ARG A 226 -11.51 -5.82 2.33
C ARG A 226 -10.70 -5.37 1.12
N ASP A 227 -10.99 -4.18 0.60
CA ASP A 227 -10.36 -3.64 -0.60
C ASP A 227 -8.87 -3.36 -0.34
N LEU A 228 -8.50 -2.76 0.79
CA LEU A 228 -7.10 -2.54 1.19
C LEU A 228 -6.33 -3.82 1.46
N ALA A 229 -6.97 -4.83 2.06
CA ALA A 229 -6.35 -6.13 2.29
C ALA A 229 -6.29 -6.98 1.01
N GLY A 230 -7.05 -6.65 -0.04
CA GLY A 230 -7.14 -7.46 -1.26
C GLY A 230 -7.75 -8.83 -0.99
N TRP A 231 -8.81 -8.92 -0.18
CA TRP A 231 -9.54 -10.17 0.05
C TRP A 231 -10.68 -10.34 -0.96
N GLU A 232 -10.95 -11.60 -1.35
CA GLU A 232 -12.12 -11.91 -2.19
C GLU A 232 -13.42 -11.80 -1.40
N ASP A 233 -13.39 -12.22 -0.13
CA ASP A 233 -14.56 -12.35 0.73
C ASP A 233 -14.62 -11.24 1.79
N LEU A 234 -15.80 -10.64 1.93
CA LEU A 234 -16.12 -9.68 2.99
C LEU A 234 -16.09 -10.31 4.39
N GLN A 235 -16.31 -11.62 4.52
CA GLN A 235 -16.34 -12.28 5.83
C GLN A 235 -15.00 -12.19 6.56
N THR A 236 -13.88 -12.21 5.83
CA THR A 236 -12.56 -12.01 6.44
C THR A 236 -12.46 -10.62 7.07
N ALA A 237 -12.92 -9.57 6.38
CA ALA A 237 -12.94 -8.21 6.94
C ALA A 237 -13.86 -8.06 8.15
N ARG A 238 -15.03 -8.70 8.11
CA ARG A 238 -15.96 -8.73 9.25
C ARG A 238 -15.31 -9.32 10.50
N TYR A 239 -14.48 -10.35 10.35
CA TYR A 239 -13.79 -10.95 11.49
C TYR A 239 -12.84 -9.96 12.19
N TYR A 240 -11.97 -9.28 11.43
CA TYR A 240 -11.03 -8.30 11.99
C TYR A 240 -11.75 -7.14 12.68
N ILE A 241 -12.78 -6.61 12.04
CA ILE A 241 -13.60 -5.53 12.59
C ILE A 241 -14.35 -5.95 13.85
N ALA A 242 -14.90 -7.18 13.86
CA ALA A 242 -15.55 -7.72 15.05
C ALA A 242 -14.56 -7.86 16.22
N LYS A 243 -13.32 -8.29 15.94
CA LYS A 243 -12.25 -8.40 16.96
C LYS A 243 -11.80 -7.04 17.50
N SER A 244 -11.75 -6.00 16.66
CA SER A 244 -11.43 -4.63 17.09
C SER A 244 -12.47 -4.07 18.07
N GLY A 245 -13.74 -4.45 17.93
CA GLY A 245 -14.82 -4.01 18.82
C GLY A 245 -15.27 -2.55 18.63
N ARG A 246 -14.54 -1.75 17.85
CA ARG A 246 -14.82 -0.31 17.61
C ARG A 246 -16.20 -0.04 17.05
N ILE A 247 -16.68 -0.88 16.13
CA ILE A 247 -18.05 -0.76 15.60
C ILE A 247 -19.10 -0.94 16.70
N ASN A 248 -18.89 -1.91 17.60
CA ASN A 248 -19.86 -2.17 18.67
C ASN A 248 -19.91 -1.01 19.65
N THR A 249 -18.75 -0.47 20.04
CA THR A 249 -18.66 0.74 20.86
C THR A 249 -19.38 1.90 20.18
N LEU A 250 -19.01 2.24 18.95
CA LEU A 250 -19.63 3.36 18.21
C LEU A 250 -21.15 3.20 18.09
N LYS A 251 -21.63 2.01 17.73
CA LYS A 251 -23.07 1.74 17.59
C LYS A 251 -23.80 1.82 18.92
N LEU A 252 -23.23 1.28 20.00
CA LEU A 252 -23.86 1.29 21.31
C LEU A 252 -24.01 2.72 21.83
N TYR A 253 -22.96 3.56 21.74
CA TYR A 253 -23.04 4.97 22.12
C TYR A 253 -24.13 5.70 21.33
N ASN A 254 -24.22 5.48 20.01
CA ASN A 254 -25.28 6.06 19.18
C ASN A 254 -26.69 5.60 19.59
N VAL A 255 -26.89 4.29 19.84
CA VAL A 255 -28.18 3.76 20.29
C VAL A 255 -28.59 4.32 21.64
N MET A 256 -27.63 4.59 22.51
CA MET A 256 -27.86 5.17 23.84
C MET A 256 -28.01 6.69 23.82
N GLY A 257 -28.09 7.33 22.63
CA GLY A 257 -28.21 8.78 22.49
C GLY A 257 -26.97 9.57 22.91
N LYS A 258 -25.81 8.89 23.01
CA LYS A 258 -24.51 9.43 23.43
C LYS A 258 -23.48 9.36 22.29
N GLY A 259 -23.92 9.49 21.05
CA GLY A 259 -23.05 9.37 19.87
C GLY A 259 -21.84 10.30 19.92
N ASP A 260 -22.02 11.52 20.40
CA ASP A 260 -20.96 12.54 20.52
C ASP A 260 -19.96 12.24 21.65
N GLU A 261 -20.30 11.35 22.59
CA GLU A 261 -19.40 10.87 23.65
C GLU A 261 -18.68 9.57 23.24
N ALA A 262 -18.93 9.05 22.03
CA ALA A 262 -18.33 7.79 21.60
C ALA A 262 -16.80 7.92 21.57
N PRO A 263 -16.05 6.97 22.17
CA PRO A 263 -14.61 6.91 22.03
C PRO A 263 -14.23 6.97 20.55
N PRO A 264 -13.21 7.75 20.19
CA PRO A 264 -12.90 8.00 18.79
C PRO A 264 -12.44 6.70 18.12
N VAL A 265 -12.89 6.51 16.87
CA VAL A 265 -12.51 5.33 16.06
C VAL A 265 -11.02 5.35 15.73
N VAL A 266 -10.39 6.53 15.68
CA VAL A 266 -8.94 6.69 15.63
C VAL A 266 -8.48 7.14 17.02
N PRO A 267 -7.38 6.61 17.57
CA PRO A 267 -6.89 7.05 18.87
C PRO A 267 -6.69 8.57 18.93
N GLU A 268 -7.05 9.18 20.07
CA GLU A 268 -6.74 10.58 20.37
C GLU A 268 -5.22 10.83 20.39
N ASP A 269 -4.45 9.88 20.92
CA ASP A 269 -2.99 9.92 21.02
C ASP A 269 -2.33 8.82 20.15
N PRO A 270 -2.33 8.95 18.82
CA PRO A 270 -1.83 7.91 17.92
C PRO A 270 -0.33 7.66 18.08
N GLU A 271 0.45 8.64 18.56
CA GLU A 271 1.89 8.49 18.84
C GLU A 271 2.15 7.51 19.98
N HIS A 272 1.30 7.52 21.01
CA HIS A 272 1.39 6.58 22.13
C HIS A 272 0.82 5.22 21.75
N GLN A 273 -0.27 5.20 20.96
CA GLN A 273 -0.92 3.96 20.59
C GLN A 273 -0.24 3.22 19.43
N PHE A 274 0.48 3.92 18.56
CA PHE A 274 1.18 3.33 17.42
C PHE A 274 2.56 3.97 17.23
N PRO A 275 3.51 3.77 18.17
CA PRO A 275 4.77 4.53 18.23
C PRO A 275 5.63 4.40 16.98
N VAL A 276 5.61 3.23 16.32
CA VAL A 276 6.39 3.01 15.09
C VAL A 276 5.94 3.92 13.94
N ILE A 277 4.69 4.38 13.87
CA ILE A 277 4.23 5.25 12.78
C ILE A 277 3.84 6.65 13.25
N GLY A 278 3.47 6.80 14.52
CA GLY A 278 3.07 8.08 15.08
C GLY A 278 4.23 8.94 15.54
N ASN A 279 5.34 8.36 16.03
CA ASN A 279 6.53 9.15 16.38
C ASN A 279 7.17 9.69 15.08
N PRO A 280 7.30 11.00 14.87
CA PRO A 280 7.94 11.53 13.66
C PRO A 280 9.47 11.46 13.72
N PHE A 281 10.08 11.30 14.89
CA PHE A 281 11.53 11.31 15.03
C PHE A 281 12.18 9.97 14.69
N PRO A 282 13.41 9.98 14.14
CA PRO A 282 14.14 8.75 13.90
C PRO A 282 14.47 8.04 15.22
N PHE A 283 14.34 6.72 15.22
CA PHE A 283 14.83 5.87 16.30
C PHE A 283 16.33 5.69 16.17
N GLN A 284 16.99 5.31 17.28
CA GLN A 284 18.42 5.00 17.26
C GLN A 284 18.71 3.88 16.26
N ASN A 285 19.69 4.11 15.39
CA ASN A 285 20.10 3.21 14.30
C ASN A 285 19.04 2.94 13.21
N GLU A 286 18.01 3.78 13.10
CA GLU A 286 17.09 3.70 11.96
C GLU A 286 17.85 3.98 10.65
N PRO A 287 17.73 3.12 9.62
CA PRO A 287 18.56 3.21 8.41
C PRO A 287 18.15 4.35 7.45
N PHE A 288 17.07 5.04 7.80
CA PHE A 288 16.48 6.19 7.11
C PHE A 288 15.99 7.19 8.17
N SER A 289 15.76 8.44 7.78
CA SER A 289 15.27 9.49 8.68
C SER A 289 13.89 9.96 8.24
N PRO A 290 12.82 9.79 9.04
CA PRO A 290 11.48 10.30 8.69
C PRO A 290 11.38 11.82 8.72
N VAL A 291 12.33 12.49 9.39
CA VAL A 291 12.46 13.94 9.51
C VAL A 291 13.95 14.29 9.39
N SER A 292 14.29 15.34 8.65
CA SER A 292 15.67 15.83 8.48
C SER A 292 16.22 16.39 9.80
N PRO A 293 17.55 16.54 9.94
CA PRO A 293 18.14 17.23 11.09
C PRO A 293 17.62 18.66 11.30
N ASP A 294 17.20 19.32 10.22
CA ASP A 294 16.64 20.68 10.22
C ASP A 294 15.15 20.71 10.58
N GLY A 295 14.52 19.54 10.75
CA GLY A 295 13.12 19.39 11.15
C GLY A 295 12.13 19.19 9.99
N ASP A 296 12.60 19.04 8.76
CA ASP A 296 11.75 18.84 7.59
C ASP A 296 11.31 17.37 7.46
N ALA A 297 10.00 17.11 7.42
CA ALA A 297 9.49 15.76 7.33
C ALA A 297 9.61 15.17 5.92
N TYR A 298 9.71 13.84 5.82
CA TYR A 298 9.51 13.09 4.57
C TYR A 298 8.01 13.08 4.19
N ASP A 299 7.51 14.24 3.81
CA ASP A 299 6.10 14.55 3.64
C ASP A 299 5.67 14.59 2.16
N GLU A 300 4.68 15.41 1.83
CA GLU A 300 4.21 15.58 0.46
C GLU A 300 5.27 16.19 -0.47
N ASP A 301 6.12 17.10 0.01
CA ASP A 301 7.04 17.82 -0.87
C ASP A 301 8.15 16.88 -1.37
N VAL A 302 8.73 16.06 -0.48
CA VAL A 302 9.70 15.01 -0.86
C VAL A 302 9.10 14.04 -1.88
N ARG A 303 7.85 13.64 -1.68
CA ARG A 303 7.13 12.77 -2.60
C ARG A 303 6.91 13.43 -3.98
N ARG A 304 6.61 14.73 -4.00
CA ARG A 304 6.44 15.47 -5.26
C ARG A 304 7.77 15.68 -5.98
N ASP A 305 8.86 15.85 -5.26
CA ASP A 305 10.19 15.97 -5.85
C ASP A 305 10.62 14.63 -6.48
N ARG A 306 10.47 13.51 -5.76
CA ARG A 306 10.71 12.17 -6.33
C ARG A 306 9.83 11.87 -7.55
N HIS A 307 8.58 12.32 -7.54
CA HIS A 307 7.71 12.21 -8.71
C HIS A 307 8.25 12.99 -9.93
N ARG A 308 8.79 14.20 -9.74
CA ARG A 308 9.39 14.99 -10.83
C ARG A 308 10.65 14.32 -11.37
N GLU A 309 11.48 13.76 -10.50
CA GLU A 309 12.65 12.98 -10.91
C GLU A 309 12.24 11.80 -11.80
N GLN A 310 11.21 11.06 -11.39
CA GLN A 310 10.67 9.92 -12.13
C GLN A 310 10.04 10.33 -13.47
N GLN A 311 9.30 11.45 -13.54
CA GLN A 311 8.68 11.93 -14.79
C GLN A 311 9.69 12.23 -15.90
N ASN A 312 10.94 12.52 -15.55
CA ASN A 312 12.00 12.80 -16.52
C ASN A 312 12.67 11.53 -17.07
N GLN A 313 12.25 10.34 -16.63
CA GLN A 313 12.83 9.07 -17.04
C GLN A 313 11.73 8.08 -17.46
N PRO A 314 11.85 7.44 -18.63
CA PRO A 314 10.87 6.45 -19.04
C PRO A 314 10.96 5.20 -18.15
N LEU A 315 9.82 4.68 -17.72
CA LEU A 315 9.72 3.52 -16.85
C LEU A 315 9.95 2.22 -17.65
N PRO A 316 10.86 1.33 -17.26
CA PRO A 316 10.99 0.03 -17.88
C PRO A 316 9.73 -0.81 -17.62
N LEU A 317 9.24 -1.56 -18.60
CA LEU A 317 8.12 -2.48 -18.42
C LEU A 317 8.57 -3.85 -17.91
N HIS A 318 9.81 -4.25 -18.21
CA HIS A 318 10.40 -5.44 -17.59
C HIS A 318 10.65 -5.25 -16.10
N HIS A 319 10.45 -6.32 -15.34
CA HIS A 319 10.78 -6.32 -13.92
C HIS A 319 12.32 -6.29 -13.76
N PRO A 320 12.87 -5.45 -12.87
CA PRO A 320 14.33 -5.26 -12.72
C PRO A 320 15.06 -6.43 -12.04
N ARG A 321 14.40 -7.57 -11.87
CA ARG A 321 14.96 -8.66 -11.05
C ARG A 321 15.74 -9.61 -11.94
N ASP A 322 16.90 -10.04 -11.43
CA ASP A 322 17.73 -11.03 -12.08
C ASP A 322 17.02 -12.38 -12.24
N VAL A 323 17.38 -13.07 -13.32
CA VAL A 323 16.88 -14.39 -13.65
C VAL A 323 17.54 -15.42 -12.74
N ASN A 324 16.75 -16.11 -11.94
CA ASN A 324 17.21 -17.15 -11.04
C ASN A 324 16.39 -18.42 -11.25
N LEU A 325 16.87 -19.30 -12.12
CA LEU A 325 16.19 -20.54 -12.52
C LEU A 325 16.43 -21.64 -11.48
N PRO A 326 15.37 -22.33 -10.98
CA PRO A 326 15.48 -23.34 -9.93
C PRO A 326 15.92 -24.71 -10.48
N TYR A 327 17.11 -24.77 -11.10
CA TYR A 327 17.67 -26.00 -11.70
C TYR A 327 17.91 -27.13 -10.69
N ASP A 328 18.00 -26.82 -9.41
CA ASP A 328 18.15 -27.78 -8.32
C ASP A 328 16.84 -28.48 -7.93
N ARG A 329 15.72 -28.06 -8.51
CA ARG A 329 14.39 -28.58 -8.16
C ARG A 329 14.06 -29.84 -8.96
N ALA A 330 13.62 -30.87 -8.24
CA ALA A 330 13.15 -32.13 -8.82
C ALA A 330 12.14 -31.91 -9.97
N GLY A 331 12.46 -32.46 -11.14
CA GLY A 331 11.66 -32.38 -12.36
C GLY A 331 11.78 -31.05 -13.12
N PHE A 332 12.63 -30.11 -12.70
CA PHE A 332 12.93 -28.93 -13.49
C PHE A 332 13.79 -29.32 -14.70
N PRO A 333 13.53 -28.78 -15.91
CA PRO A 333 14.33 -29.11 -17.10
C PRO A 333 15.79 -28.69 -16.98
N ASP A 334 16.66 -29.37 -17.73
CA ASP A 334 18.10 -29.11 -17.75
C ASP A 334 18.43 -27.74 -18.36
N LYS A 335 19.66 -27.27 -18.10
CA LYS A 335 20.10 -25.91 -18.49
C LYS A 335 20.01 -25.63 -19.99
N ASP A 336 20.25 -26.64 -20.81
CA ASP A 336 20.20 -26.58 -22.27
C ASP A 336 18.77 -26.65 -22.83
N GLN A 337 17.78 -26.99 -22.00
CA GLN A 337 16.37 -27.12 -22.41
C GLN A 337 15.54 -25.86 -22.13
N ILE A 338 16.07 -24.90 -21.36
CA ILE A 338 15.37 -23.66 -21.01
C ILE A 338 16.14 -22.46 -21.54
N HIS A 339 15.48 -21.67 -22.38
CA HIS A 339 15.97 -20.38 -22.85
C HIS A 339 15.00 -19.29 -22.39
N TYR A 340 15.36 -18.57 -21.34
CA TYR A 340 14.54 -17.47 -20.82
C TYR A 340 14.95 -16.14 -21.45
N ASP A 341 14.02 -15.48 -22.14
CA ASP A 341 14.13 -14.09 -22.57
C ASP A 341 13.06 -13.25 -21.86
N PRO A 342 13.42 -12.24 -21.04
CA PRO A 342 12.43 -11.35 -20.44
C PRO A 342 11.54 -10.67 -21.48
N ASN A 343 11.99 -10.55 -22.74
CA ASN A 343 11.19 -9.99 -23.82
C ASN A 343 9.99 -10.86 -24.23
N ASP A 344 10.04 -12.16 -24.00
CA ASP A 344 8.94 -13.05 -24.37
C ASP A 344 7.74 -12.91 -23.42
N HIS A 345 7.92 -12.25 -22.28
CA HIS A 345 6.78 -11.88 -21.44
C HIS A 345 5.88 -10.88 -22.18
N GLU A 346 4.60 -11.21 -22.23
CA GLU A 346 3.55 -10.25 -22.57
C GLU A 346 3.61 -9.05 -21.59
N LEU A 347 3.48 -7.84 -22.12
CA LEU A 347 3.57 -6.62 -21.34
C LEU A 347 2.38 -6.39 -20.41
N PRO A 348 2.53 -5.51 -19.39
CA PRO A 348 1.42 -5.08 -18.57
C PRO A 348 0.27 -4.47 -19.39
N GLY A 349 -0.96 -4.92 -19.17
CA GLY A 349 -2.18 -4.46 -19.84
C GLY A 349 -2.55 -5.29 -21.06
N HIS A 350 -1.78 -6.34 -21.36
CA HIS A 350 -1.75 -6.99 -22.67
C HIS A 350 -1.54 -5.96 -23.79
N ILE A 351 -0.77 -4.91 -23.49
CA ILE A 351 -0.46 -3.87 -24.46
C ILE A 351 0.55 -4.39 -25.48
N ASP A 352 0.39 -3.95 -26.72
CA ASP A 352 1.35 -4.24 -27.77
C ASP A 352 2.65 -3.47 -27.53
N ARG A 353 3.78 -4.10 -27.87
CA ARG A 353 5.10 -3.46 -27.92
C ARG A 353 5.10 -2.31 -28.94
N ASP A 354 4.31 -2.42 -30.00
CA ASP A 354 4.16 -1.40 -31.04
C ASP A 354 2.98 -0.43 -30.78
N SER A 355 2.68 -0.14 -29.52
CA SER A 355 1.62 0.81 -29.15
C SER A 355 2.13 2.23 -28.95
N ASP A 356 1.22 3.21 -28.97
CA ASP A 356 1.51 4.62 -28.68
C ASP A 356 1.93 4.90 -27.22
N ARG A 357 1.95 3.87 -26.37
CA ARG A 357 2.26 3.98 -24.93
C ARG A 357 3.53 3.24 -24.53
N VAL A 358 4.12 2.50 -25.48
CA VAL A 358 5.33 1.70 -25.28
C VAL A 358 6.35 2.13 -26.31
N GLU A 359 7.54 2.46 -25.83
CA GLU A 359 8.70 2.72 -26.68
C GLU A 359 9.76 1.66 -26.41
N THR A 360 10.67 1.44 -27.34
CA THR A 360 11.85 0.58 -27.10
C THR A 360 13.07 1.45 -26.90
N LYS A 361 13.70 1.35 -25.73
CA LYS A 361 14.95 2.04 -25.40
C LYS A 361 15.99 1.01 -24.98
N ASP A 362 17.13 1.00 -25.67
CA ASP A 362 18.22 0.05 -25.43
C ASP A 362 17.78 -1.43 -25.45
N GLY A 363 16.80 -1.76 -26.31
CA GLY A 363 16.23 -3.11 -26.42
C GLY A 363 15.20 -3.46 -25.34
N VAL A 364 14.88 -2.53 -24.44
CA VAL A 364 13.90 -2.71 -23.35
C VAL A 364 12.63 -1.90 -23.66
N PRO A 365 11.43 -2.50 -23.54
CA PRO A 365 10.18 -1.77 -23.62
C PRO A 365 10.02 -0.85 -22.40
N VAL A 366 9.74 0.42 -22.65
CA VAL A 366 9.59 1.49 -21.66
C VAL A 366 8.30 2.29 -21.89
N THR A 367 7.88 3.08 -20.91
CA THR A 367 6.69 3.94 -21.00
C THR A 367 6.88 5.28 -20.28
N GLU A 368 6.19 6.33 -20.71
CA GLU A 368 6.11 7.62 -20.00
C GLU A 368 4.98 7.67 -18.94
N ALA A 369 4.26 6.57 -18.74
CA ALA A 369 3.23 6.48 -17.71
C ALA A 369 3.83 6.72 -16.31
N THR A 370 3.02 7.21 -15.36
CA THR A 370 3.50 7.40 -13.97
C THR A 370 3.64 6.08 -13.21
N THR A 371 2.76 5.12 -13.47
CA THR A 371 2.81 3.78 -12.87
C THR A 371 2.50 2.70 -13.88
N LEU A 372 2.89 1.45 -13.60
CA LEU A 372 2.50 0.30 -14.44
C LEU A 372 0.97 0.17 -14.56
N VAL A 373 0.22 0.45 -13.49
CA VAL A 373 -1.26 0.39 -13.52
C VAL A 373 -1.86 1.43 -14.48
N ASP A 374 -1.21 2.57 -14.66
CA ASP A 374 -1.66 3.54 -15.65
C ASP A 374 -1.49 3.00 -17.07
N VAL A 375 -0.46 2.18 -17.33
CA VAL A 375 -0.31 1.44 -18.60
C VAL A 375 -1.44 0.42 -18.80
N GLU A 376 -1.81 -0.32 -17.75
CA GLU A 376 -2.83 -1.38 -17.83
C GLU A 376 -4.20 -0.88 -18.28
N ASN A 377 -4.58 0.35 -17.93
CA ASN A 377 -5.90 0.88 -18.20
C ASN A 377 -5.84 2.19 -19.02
N PRO A 378 -6.03 2.13 -20.34
CA PRO A 378 -5.96 3.31 -21.22
C PRO A 378 -7.08 4.33 -20.96
N HIS A 379 -8.17 3.91 -20.32
CA HIS A 379 -9.27 4.79 -19.94
C HIS A 379 -9.07 5.45 -18.58
N ARG A 380 -8.06 5.02 -17.82
CA ARG A 380 -7.71 5.65 -16.56
C ARG A 380 -6.96 6.93 -16.89
N VAL A 381 -7.56 8.06 -16.56
CA VAL A 381 -6.84 9.34 -16.54
C VAL A 381 -5.67 9.19 -15.57
N PRO A 382 -4.41 9.38 -16.02
CA PRO A 382 -3.25 9.31 -15.14
C PRO A 382 -3.50 10.20 -13.92
N ARG A 383 -3.40 9.60 -12.73
CA ARG A 383 -3.92 10.25 -11.51
C ARG A 383 -3.10 11.44 -11.04
N SER A 384 -1.91 11.60 -11.62
CA SER A 384 -0.85 12.50 -11.18
C SER A 384 -0.19 13.26 -12.33
N ARG A 385 -0.56 13.04 -13.60
CA ARG A 385 -0.03 13.81 -14.74
C ARG A 385 -0.42 15.28 -14.56
N ASP A 386 0.57 16.15 -14.48
CA ASP A 386 0.33 17.58 -14.43
C ASP A 386 -0.35 17.99 -15.76
N PRO A 387 -1.36 18.86 -15.71
CA PRO A 387 -1.99 19.37 -16.92
C PRO A 387 -0.92 20.05 -17.78
N GLU A 388 -0.88 19.72 -19.08
CA GLU A 388 0.05 20.36 -20.00
C GLU A 388 -0.11 21.88 -19.94
N PRO A 389 0.96 22.65 -19.69
CA PRO A 389 0.91 24.10 -19.69
C PRO A 389 0.32 24.60 -21.01
N GLY A 390 -0.80 25.32 -20.96
CA GLY A 390 -1.45 25.91 -22.13
C GLY A 390 -2.60 25.13 -22.75
N LYS A 391 -2.88 23.88 -22.33
CA LYS A 391 -4.12 23.16 -22.71
C LYS A 391 -5.17 23.30 -21.60
N HIS A 392 -5.74 24.51 -21.47
CA HIS A 392 -6.89 24.79 -20.63
C HIS A 392 -8.11 24.00 -21.09
N ARG A 393 -8.25 22.76 -20.63
CA ARG A 393 -9.45 21.94 -20.86
C ARG A 393 -10.52 22.26 -19.82
N ALA A 394 -10.78 23.54 -19.48
CA ALA A 394 -11.97 23.96 -18.72
C ALA A 394 -12.06 25.47 -18.40
N ASP A 395 -11.60 26.40 -19.25
CA ASP A 395 -12.09 27.79 -19.11
C ASP A 395 -13.61 27.87 -19.42
N TRP A 396 -14.14 26.86 -20.12
CA TRP A 396 -15.54 26.71 -20.52
C TRP A 396 -16.45 25.92 -19.56
N VAL A 397 -15.90 25.20 -18.57
CA VAL A 397 -16.71 24.35 -17.67
C VAL A 397 -17.14 25.12 -16.43
N ASN A 398 -16.28 26.01 -15.90
CA ASN A 398 -16.63 26.83 -14.74
C ASN A 398 -17.62 27.94 -15.09
N SER A 399 -17.49 28.57 -16.27
CA SER A 399 -18.39 29.67 -16.68
C SER A 399 -19.86 29.24 -16.80
N LYS A 400 -20.14 28.00 -17.25
CA LYS A 400 -21.51 27.47 -17.31
C LYS A 400 -22.04 26.95 -15.97
N LEU A 401 -21.17 26.49 -15.08
CA LEU A 401 -21.58 26.01 -13.76
C LEU A 401 -21.89 27.20 -12.84
N ASP A 402 -21.10 28.28 -12.94
CA ASP A 402 -21.36 29.54 -12.25
C ASP A 402 -22.64 30.21 -12.79
N GLU A 403 -22.90 30.19 -14.12
CA GLU A 403 -24.19 30.64 -14.69
C GLU A 403 -25.39 29.80 -14.21
N PHE A 404 -25.20 28.51 -13.92
CA PHE A 404 -26.26 27.64 -13.39
C PHE A 404 -26.50 27.84 -11.89
N LEU A 405 -25.45 28.20 -11.14
CA LEU A 405 -25.52 28.46 -9.70
C LEU A 405 -26.01 29.88 -9.38
N ASP A 406 -25.74 30.85 -10.26
CA ASP A 406 -26.24 32.23 -10.15
C ASP A 406 -27.70 32.40 -10.60
N GLN A 407 -28.30 31.40 -11.28
CA GLN A 407 -29.69 31.52 -11.76
C GLN A 407 -30.77 31.07 -10.78
N ASP A 408 -30.44 30.42 -9.66
CA ASP A 408 -31.43 29.81 -8.77
C ASP A 408 -31.31 30.20 -7.26
N SER A 409 -30.59 31.28 -6.90
CA SER A 409 -30.40 31.62 -5.46
C SER A 409 -31.37 32.62 -4.85
N ASP A 410 -32.26 33.26 -5.62
CA ASP A 410 -33.20 34.22 -5.06
C ASP A 410 -34.64 33.67 -5.19
N ASP A 411 -35.20 33.25 -4.06
CA ASP A 411 -36.61 32.86 -3.82
C ASP A 411 -37.07 31.43 -4.17
N ASN A 412 -36.58 30.39 -3.47
CA ASN A 412 -37.46 29.24 -3.14
C ASN A 412 -36.95 28.35 -1.97
N PRO A 413 -37.73 28.12 -0.88
CA PRO A 413 -37.37 27.17 0.18
C PRO A 413 -37.68 25.70 -0.15
N ALA A 414 -37.80 25.34 -1.42
CA ALA A 414 -38.33 24.04 -1.86
C ALA A 414 -37.34 23.27 -2.75
N LEU A 415 -36.18 22.89 -2.20
CA LEU A 415 -35.38 21.76 -2.71
C LEU A 415 -34.80 20.98 -1.52
N SER A 416 -35.72 20.56 -0.65
CA SER A 416 -35.51 19.41 0.22
C SER A 416 -35.97 18.15 -0.51
N VAL A 417 -35.19 17.09 -0.37
CA VAL A 417 -35.54 15.69 -0.68
C VAL A 417 -35.39 15.26 -2.15
N VAL A 418 -34.24 14.69 -2.50
CA VAL A 418 -34.14 13.28 -2.95
C VAL A 418 -32.85 12.67 -2.37
N GLY A 419 -33.02 11.56 -1.66
CA GLY A 419 -32.08 10.97 -0.72
C GLY A 419 -30.76 10.39 -1.26
N LEU A 420 -29.73 10.49 -0.42
CA LEU A 420 -28.94 9.34 0.02
C LEU A 420 -28.49 9.61 1.47
N GLY A 421 -29.08 8.86 2.40
CA GLY A 421 -28.82 9.00 3.83
C GLY A 421 -27.38 8.65 4.20
N GLY A 422 -26.85 9.38 5.19
CA GLY A 422 -25.64 9.01 5.92
C GLY A 422 -24.39 9.85 5.64
N ALA A 423 -24.47 11.18 5.65
CA ALA A 423 -23.28 12.04 5.50
C ALA A 423 -23.33 13.34 6.33
N THR A 424 -23.83 13.30 7.56
CA THR A 424 -23.74 14.43 8.50
C THR A 424 -22.95 14.00 9.74
N ALA A 425 -21.63 14.23 9.70
CA ALA A 425 -20.75 14.46 10.87
C ALA A 425 -19.25 14.57 10.52
N TYR A 426 -18.79 14.13 9.33
CA TYR A 426 -17.34 13.97 9.06
C TYR A 426 -16.62 15.17 8.41
N GLY A 427 -17.32 16.28 8.15
CA GLY A 427 -16.76 17.44 7.43
C GLY A 427 -15.93 18.42 8.29
N THR A 428 -16.10 18.42 9.61
CA THR A 428 -15.58 19.50 10.48
C THR A 428 -14.27 19.20 11.19
N PHE A 429 -13.78 17.96 11.22
CA PHE A 429 -12.53 17.61 11.92
C PHE A 429 -11.28 17.57 11.03
N ARG A 430 -11.41 17.31 9.72
CA ARG A 430 -10.27 17.36 8.79
C ARG A 430 -9.81 18.78 8.46
N SER A 431 -10.68 19.76 8.61
CA SER A 431 -10.33 21.16 8.40
C SER A 431 -9.48 21.70 9.55
N ALA A 432 -9.73 21.31 10.81
CA ALA A 432 -9.04 21.87 11.96
C ALA A 432 -7.52 21.59 11.98
N SER A 433 -7.07 20.38 11.62
CA SER A 433 -5.63 20.08 11.60
C SER A 433 -4.93 20.74 10.41
N THR A 434 -5.49 20.68 9.20
CA THR A 434 -4.92 21.34 8.02
C THR A 434 -4.95 22.86 8.14
N ILE A 435 -6.00 23.45 8.72
CA ILE A 435 -6.10 24.88 9.03
C ILE A 435 -5.08 25.24 10.13
N ARG A 436 -4.90 24.41 11.18
CA ARG A 436 -3.91 24.66 12.24
C ARG A 436 -2.48 24.56 11.74
N THR A 437 -2.15 23.60 10.86
CA THR A 437 -0.81 23.46 10.27
C THR A 437 -0.53 24.60 9.29
N ARG A 438 -1.53 24.99 8.48
CA ARG A 438 -1.42 26.15 7.58
C ARG A 438 -1.30 27.46 8.34
N LEU A 439 -2.09 27.66 9.41
CA LEU A 439 -2.00 28.82 10.30
C LEU A 439 -0.68 28.85 11.05
N SER A 440 -0.16 27.71 11.53
CA SER A 440 1.15 27.62 12.20
C SER A 440 2.31 27.96 11.24
N ARG A 441 2.22 27.50 9.99
CA ARG A 441 3.20 27.81 8.95
C ARG A 441 3.16 29.27 8.53
N GLU A 442 1.96 29.83 8.33
CA GLU A 442 1.76 31.26 8.07
C GLU A 442 2.23 32.10 9.26
N TRP A 443 1.93 31.67 10.49
CA TRP A 443 2.35 32.32 11.74
C TRP A 443 3.88 32.35 11.87
N ASN A 444 4.57 31.23 11.68
CA ASN A 444 6.04 31.19 11.72
C ASN A 444 6.65 32.05 10.60
N LYS A 445 6.09 32.01 9.39
CA LYS A 445 6.57 32.84 8.28
C LYS A 445 6.38 34.33 8.53
N TYR A 446 5.29 34.75 9.19
CA TYR A 446 4.96 36.15 9.44
C TYR A 446 5.63 36.74 10.70
N TRP A 447 5.98 35.90 11.67
CA TRP A 447 6.53 36.31 12.98
C TRP A 447 8.03 36.03 13.16
N MET A 448 8.59 35.02 12.49
CA MET A 448 9.97 34.55 12.74
C MET A 448 10.97 34.89 11.62
N THR A 449 10.52 35.50 10.52
CA THR A 449 11.43 36.07 9.54
C THR A 449 11.84 37.49 9.97
N ASN A 450 13.15 37.73 10.08
CA ASN A 450 13.83 38.92 10.63
C ASN A 450 14.07 38.95 12.14
N GLY A 451 14.67 37.88 12.68
CA GLY A 451 15.58 37.99 13.83
C GLY A 451 15.00 38.58 15.12
N GLY A 452 13.72 38.30 15.42
CA GLY A 452 13.14 38.58 16.74
C GLY A 452 12.86 40.06 17.07
N ALA A 453 12.70 40.93 16.07
CA ALA A 453 12.22 42.29 16.34
C ALA A 453 10.71 42.30 16.66
N ALA A 454 10.33 42.89 17.80
CA ALA A 454 8.94 43.01 18.23
C ALA A 454 8.06 43.76 17.19
N PRO A 455 6.79 43.36 17.01
CA PRO A 455 5.89 43.98 16.03
C PRO A 455 5.56 45.43 16.40
N ASN A 456 5.38 46.30 15.41
CA ASN A 456 4.79 47.61 15.66
C ASN A 456 3.30 47.49 16.06
N ALA A 457 2.79 48.49 16.79
CA ALA A 457 1.44 48.48 17.36
C ALA A 457 0.32 48.28 16.32
N THR A 458 0.54 48.72 15.07
CA THR A 458 -0.41 48.55 13.97
C THR A 458 -0.50 47.11 13.47
N LYS A 459 0.61 46.35 13.51
CA LYS A 459 0.64 44.91 13.18
C LYS A 459 0.04 44.06 14.30
N PHE A 460 0.26 44.44 15.57
CA PHE A 460 -0.37 43.77 16.72
C PHE A 460 -1.90 43.89 16.66
N GLY A 461 -2.44 45.08 16.34
CA GLY A 461 -3.88 45.29 16.19
C GLY A 461 -4.52 44.41 15.10
N LYS A 462 -3.85 44.22 13.95
CA LYS A 462 -4.34 43.34 12.87
C LYS A 462 -4.26 41.86 13.23
N GLY A 463 -3.21 41.44 13.95
CA GLY A 463 -3.07 40.06 14.43
C GLY A 463 -4.15 39.69 15.46
N VAL A 464 -4.45 40.60 16.38
CA VAL A 464 -5.53 40.42 17.38
C VAL A 464 -6.91 40.40 16.71
N ALA A 465 -7.17 41.26 15.72
CA ALA A 465 -8.43 41.26 14.98
C ALA A 465 -8.66 39.93 14.22
N MET A 466 -7.61 39.39 13.58
CA MET A 466 -7.66 38.07 12.92
C MET A 466 -7.89 36.92 13.91
N TYR A 467 -7.25 36.95 15.08
CA TYR A 467 -7.45 35.96 16.13
C TYR A 467 -8.89 35.98 16.67
N VAL A 468 -9.45 37.17 16.89
CA VAL A 468 -10.83 37.33 17.35
C VAL A 468 -11.82 36.83 16.30
N LEU A 469 -11.62 37.14 15.01
CA LEU A 469 -12.52 36.73 13.92
C LEU A 469 -12.46 35.22 13.62
N LEU A 470 -11.27 34.62 13.65
CA LEU A 470 -11.07 33.23 13.19
C LEU A 470 -11.12 32.19 14.30
N ILE A 471 -10.89 32.59 15.56
CA ILE A 471 -10.80 31.66 16.68
C ILE A 471 -11.88 31.97 17.73
N VAL A 472 -11.99 33.23 18.17
CA VAL A 472 -12.89 33.59 19.27
C VAL A 472 -14.37 33.63 18.83
N LEU A 473 -14.69 34.21 17.68
CA LEU A 473 -16.05 34.30 17.15
C LEU A 473 -16.68 32.92 16.84
N PRO A 474 -15.98 31.97 16.19
CA PRO A 474 -16.51 30.63 15.97
C PRO A 474 -16.73 29.84 17.28
N LEU A 475 -15.86 30.04 18.28
CA LEU A 475 -16.03 29.45 19.61
C LEU A 475 -17.21 30.07 20.37
N ALA A 476 -17.43 31.38 20.25
CA ALA A 476 -18.55 32.08 20.88
C ALA A 476 -19.91 31.71 20.27
N VAL A 477 -19.97 31.50 18.95
CA VAL A 477 -21.19 31.00 18.28
C VAL A 477 -21.52 29.58 18.73
N ASN A 478 -20.52 28.69 18.91
CA ASN A 478 -20.74 27.35 19.46
C ASN A 478 -21.18 27.37 20.94
N PHE A 479 -20.75 28.36 21.74
CA PHE A 479 -21.20 28.52 23.13
C PHE A 479 -22.61 29.12 23.24
N GLY A 480 -23.04 29.96 22.30
CA GLY A 480 -24.40 30.53 22.26
C GLY A 480 -25.49 29.47 22.05
N PHE A 481 -25.20 28.42 21.28
CA PHE A 481 -26.13 27.30 21.06
C PHE A 481 -26.20 26.29 22.22
N ILE A 482 -25.34 26.41 23.24
CA ILE A 482 -25.31 25.51 24.41
C ILE A 482 -26.21 26.01 25.56
N PHE A 483 -26.70 27.27 25.51
CA PHE A 483 -27.47 27.89 26.60
C PHE A 483 -28.88 28.38 26.24
N GLU A 484 -29.47 27.96 25.11
CA GLU A 484 -30.91 28.08 24.89
C GLU A 484 -31.60 26.72 24.99
N PHE A 485 -31.92 26.31 26.23
CA PHE A 485 -33.08 25.51 26.61
C PHE A 485 -33.43 25.76 28.09
#